data_AF-A0A6S7FT80-F1
#
_entry.id   AF-A0A6S7FT80-F1
#
_cell.length_a   1.000
_cell.length_b   1.000
_cell.length_c   1.000
_cell.angle_alpha   90.00
_cell.angle_beta   90.00
_cell.angle_gamma   90.00
#
_symmetry.space_group_name_H-M   'P 1'
#
loop_
_entity.id
_entity.type
_entity.pdbx_description
1 polymer ?
#
loop_
_entity_poly.entity_id
_entity_poly.type
_entity_poly.pdbx_seq_one_letter_code
_entity_poly.pdbx_strand_id
1 'polypeptide(L)'
;MAANQTDLEALLVANFACKICSQILYDPVQCENNEDYFCRGCITKRLGNSETCPLCMDQLTLETLRPPSRIVASVVTQLKKPRCSHVSRGCEENVQVEELLLHEQTCGYAPVVCSNEGCKETVNRRDKESHETEECKFRKITCESCDEEMSYGLYEKHLCTLKIEMDKMKTRLERVTRILEQISGTQATLQAKLEACEDFVEVSEESEEESVPDLRSTTVPQKSTSPPTTKGQIFIIGNSNIYYGAAKSSSRSLEAFDWSTMTWTLYEGCLLTPRCCSIVFLEGKKIMIYGGQQRTLEIECLCPSETGFTSTLFASPANSYLCNEYNGVKCGNRVITFHRDVVETKLEPPYKSRTLLHESYTRLVCSVVSLGNSIYIIGGQPGRMEHYDVAENEMKRLSPVPYKVTRMACVVYEDNIIIIGGEDDGRRPLDDVTMFNITTQKYKKLPSMLEKRAGCAAVIMGDTIVVMGGGRRNRKNCMTAQLRSVERFVIGEDAWHELPEMNVAKAYATALVYQ
;
A
#
# COMPACT_ATOMS: atom_id res chain seq x y z
N MET A 1 21.23 0.00 53.97
CA MET A 1 19.77 0.18 53.82
C MET A 1 19.56 1.18 52.69
N ALA A 2 19.39 0.68 51.46
CA ALA A 2 19.03 1.52 50.32
C ALA A 2 17.67 0.98 49.84
N ALA A 3 16.58 1.64 50.26
CA ALA A 3 15.31 1.47 49.57
C ALA A 3 15.50 2.10 48.19
N ASN A 4 15.25 1.35 47.12
CA ASN A 4 15.48 1.81 45.76
C ASN A 4 14.65 3.06 45.48
N GLN A 5 15.26 4.04 44.81
CA GLN A 5 14.64 5.31 44.43
C GLN A 5 13.34 5.10 43.63
N THR A 6 13.24 4.00 42.89
CA THR A 6 12.06 3.53 42.16
C THR A 6 10.89 3.09 43.06
N ASP A 7 11.15 2.52 44.24
CA ASP A 7 10.09 2.11 45.18
C ASP A 7 9.46 3.34 45.86
N LEU A 8 10.28 4.35 46.15
CA LEU A 8 9.85 5.65 46.68
C LEU A 8 9.00 6.42 45.66
N GLU A 9 9.40 6.47 44.39
CA GLU A 9 8.60 7.09 43.32
C GLU A 9 7.27 6.37 43.10
N ALA A 10 7.24 5.04 43.14
CA ALA A 10 6.01 4.26 43.03
C ALA A 10 5.05 4.52 44.21
N LEU A 11 5.58 4.61 45.43
CA LEU A 11 4.82 4.99 46.63
C LEU A 11 4.27 6.43 46.55
N LEU A 12 5.07 7.37 46.03
CA LEU A 12 4.66 8.76 45.79
C LEU A 12 3.54 8.84 44.74
N VAL A 13 3.67 8.17 43.60
CA VAL A 13 2.64 8.13 42.56
C VAL A 13 1.34 7.51 43.07
N ALA A 14 1.42 6.44 43.88
CA ALA A 14 0.24 5.80 44.48
C ALA A 14 -0.52 6.73 45.45
N ASN A 15 0.21 7.55 46.22
CA ASN A 15 -0.38 8.51 47.16
C ASN A 15 -1.06 9.70 46.48
N PHE A 16 -0.68 10.02 45.23
CA PHE A 16 -1.26 11.11 44.44
C PHE A 16 -2.08 10.60 43.25
N ALA A 17 -2.66 9.40 43.38
CA ALA A 17 -3.58 8.83 42.42
C ALA A 17 -5.04 9.14 42.79
N CYS A 18 -5.85 9.49 41.78
CA CYS A 18 -7.28 9.69 41.91
C CYS A 18 -7.99 8.39 42.30
N LYS A 19 -8.80 8.39 43.35
CA LYS A 19 -9.54 7.19 43.82
C LYS A 19 -10.67 6.72 42.88
N ILE A 20 -10.95 7.45 41.81
CA ILE A 20 -11.96 7.06 40.80
C ILE A 20 -11.31 6.45 39.55
N CYS A 21 -10.25 7.07 39.01
CA CYS A 21 -9.61 6.60 37.77
C CYS A 21 -8.26 5.92 37.97
N SER A 22 -7.73 5.92 39.19
CA SER A 22 -6.43 5.34 39.57
C SER A 22 -5.23 5.89 38.79
N GLN A 23 -5.37 7.07 38.17
CA GLN A 23 -4.29 7.79 37.50
C GLN A 23 -3.78 8.95 38.38
N ILE A 24 -2.59 9.47 38.10
CA ILE A 24 -2.07 10.70 38.75
C ILE A 24 -3.12 11.82 38.65
N LEU A 25 -3.33 12.53 39.76
CA LEU A 25 -4.34 13.56 39.89
C LEU A 25 -4.24 14.64 38.81
N TYR A 26 -5.34 14.89 38.11
CA TYR A 26 -5.51 15.97 37.15
C TYR A 26 -6.62 16.90 37.64
N ASP A 27 -6.28 18.19 37.86
CA ASP A 27 -7.13 19.16 38.56
C ASP A 27 -7.72 18.58 39.87
N PRO A 28 -6.86 18.27 40.86
CA PRO A 28 -7.29 17.63 42.10
C PRO A 28 -8.32 18.45 42.87
N VAL A 29 -9.27 17.76 43.49
CA VAL A 29 -10.27 18.29 44.42
C VAL A 29 -10.51 17.26 45.53
N GLN A 30 -11.00 17.70 46.67
CA GLN A 30 -11.30 16.83 47.82
C GLN A 30 -12.68 17.12 48.42
N CYS A 31 -13.19 16.15 49.16
CA CYS A 31 -14.36 16.32 50.03
C CYS A 31 -13.94 17.06 51.31
N GLU A 32 -14.90 17.68 52.01
CA GLU A 32 -14.64 18.35 53.29
C GLU A 32 -14.24 17.37 54.40
N ASN A 33 -14.84 16.18 54.43
CA ASN A 33 -14.67 15.19 55.49
C ASN A 33 -13.70 14.04 55.12
N ASN A 34 -12.97 14.16 54.01
CA ASN A 34 -12.06 13.10 53.56
C ASN A 34 -10.77 13.69 52.98
N GLU A 35 -9.62 13.08 53.33
CA GLU A 35 -8.28 13.54 52.95
C GLU A 35 -7.82 13.04 51.57
N ASP A 36 -8.56 12.13 50.94
CA ASP A 36 -8.26 11.62 49.60
C ASP A 36 -8.73 12.59 48.49
N TYR A 37 -7.96 12.60 47.41
CA TYR A 37 -8.18 13.47 46.27
C TYR A 37 -8.82 12.74 45.08
N PHE A 38 -9.59 13.50 44.31
CA PHE A 38 -10.19 13.10 43.04
C PHE A 38 -9.79 14.07 41.94
N CYS A 39 -9.75 13.62 40.68
CA CYS A 39 -9.75 14.54 39.55
C CYS A 39 -11.11 15.23 39.48
N ARG A 40 -11.14 16.57 39.27
CA ARG A 40 -12.39 17.33 39.17
C ARG A 40 -13.37 16.72 38.17
N GLY A 41 -12.90 16.34 36.98
CA GLY A 41 -13.75 15.69 35.97
C GLY A 41 -14.32 14.33 36.41
N CYS A 42 -13.55 13.53 37.16
CA CYS A 42 -13.98 12.23 37.65
C CYS A 42 -15.07 12.35 38.72
N ILE A 43 -14.87 13.22 39.71
CA ILE A 43 -15.87 13.41 40.78
C ILE A 43 -17.13 14.10 40.23
N THR A 44 -16.98 15.05 39.30
CA THR A 44 -18.12 15.74 38.69
C THR A 44 -19.05 14.77 37.97
N LYS A 45 -18.49 13.84 37.21
CA LYS A 45 -19.27 12.80 36.52
C LYS A 45 -20.00 11.87 37.50
N ARG A 46 -19.40 11.59 38.66
CA ARG A 46 -19.99 10.72 39.68
C ARG A 46 -21.10 11.43 40.46
N LEU A 47 -20.89 12.70 40.80
CA LEU A 47 -21.87 13.53 41.48
C LEU A 47 -23.11 13.82 40.62
N GLY A 48 -22.98 13.78 39.30
CA GLY A 48 -24.13 13.80 38.38
C GLY A 48 -25.12 12.66 38.56
N ASN A 49 -24.74 11.56 39.24
CA ASN A 49 -25.59 10.39 39.50
C ASN A 49 -25.88 10.14 40.99
N SER A 50 -25.16 10.81 41.91
CA SER A 50 -25.22 10.56 43.36
C SER A 50 -24.68 11.77 44.12
N GLU A 51 -25.47 12.40 44.97
CA GLU A 51 -25.06 13.60 45.74
C GLU A 51 -24.22 13.26 46.98
N THR A 52 -23.43 12.19 46.91
CA THR A 52 -22.64 11.67 48.03
C THR A 52 -21.21 11.37 47.63
N CYS A 53 -20.29 11.59 48.58
CA CYS A 53 -18.89 11.26 48.42
C CYS A 53 -18.71 9.75 48.28
N PRO A 54 -17.95 9.26 47.28
CA PRO A 54 -17.79 7.82 47.05
C PRO A 54 -16.95 7.08 48.09
N LEU A 55 -16.33 7.79 49.03
CA LEU A 55 -15.47 7.22 50.07
C LEU A 55 -16.12 7.31 51.46
N CYS A 56 -16.58 8.49 51.86
CA CYS A 56 -17.19 8.70 53.18
C CYS A 56 -18.73 8.66 53.18
N MET A 57 -19.38 8.60 52.01
CA MET A 57 -20.84 8.59 51.84
C MET A 57 -21.57 9.87 52.33
N ASP A 58 -20.85 10.89 52.78
CA ASP A 58 -21.43 12.18 53.16
C ASP A 58 -21.97 12.94 51.94
N GLN A 59 -22.91 13.86 52.20
CA GLN A 59 -23.42 14.76 51.15
C GLN A 59 -22.29 15.59 50.55
N LEU A 60 -22.16 15.53 49.23
CA LEU A 60 -21.14 16.24 48.47
C LEU A 60 -21.74 16.76 47.17
N THR A 61 -21.62 18.06 46.93
CA THR A 61 -22.06 18.71 45.70
C THR A 61 -20.85 19.36 45.02
N LEU A 62 -21.01 19.80 43.76
CA LEU A 62 -19.92 20.47 43.03
C LEU A 62 -19.46 21.77 43.71
N GLU A 63 -20.35 22.41 44.45
CA GLU A 63 -20.10 23.68 45.14
C GLU A 63 -19.35 23.48 46.47
N THR A 64 -19.52 22.31 47.11
CA THR A 64 -18.86 21.99 48.39
C THR A 64 -17.49 21.33 48.22
N LEU A 65 -17.03 21.08 46.98
CA LEU A 65 -15.69 20.55 46.69
C LEU A 65 -14.59 21.55 47.06
N ARG A 66 -13.62 21.09 47.85
CA ARG A 66 -12.47 21.91 48.26
C ARG A 66 -11.27 21.74 47.32
N PRO A 67 -10.52 22.81 47.05
CA PRO A 67 -9.23 22.69 46.37
C PRO A 67 -8.21 22.00 47.27
N PRO A 68 -7.14 21.42 46.71
CA PRO A 68 -6.06 20.82 47.48
C PRO A 68 -5.26 21.88 48.23
N SER A 69 -4.49 21.42 49.23
CA SER A 69 -3.49 22.28 49.86
C SER A 69 -2.40 22.67 48.84
N ARG A 70 -1.72 23.80 49.09
CA ARG A 70 -0.63 24.28 48.23
C ARG A 70 0.50 23.24 48.05
N ILE A 71 0.78 22.47 49.10
CA ILE A 71 1.80 21.40 49.07
C ILE A 71 1.39 20.31 48.09
N VAL A 72 0.15 19.82 48.18
CA VAL A 72 -0.35 18.76 47.28
C VAL A 72 -0.42 19.26 45.84
N ALA A 73 -0.88 20.49 45.61
CA ALA A 73 -0.88 21.09 44.27
C ALA A 73 0.54 21.18 43.68
N SER A 74 1.54 21.56 44.49
CA SER A 74 2.95 21.63 44.07
C SER A 74 3.51 20.25 43.72
N VAL A 75 3.29 19.24 44.58
CA VAL A 75 3.80 17.87 44.38
C VAL A 75 3.14 17.19 43.17
N VAL A 76 1.82 17.31 43.01
CA VAL A 76 1.10 16.79 41.83
C VAL A 76 1.60 17.43 40.54
N THR A 77 1.98 18.71 40.57
CA THR A 77 2.55 19.40 39.41
C THR A 77 3.94 18.87 39.04
N GLN A 78 4.75 18.52 40.04
CA GLN A 78 6.08 17.91 39.82
C GLN A 78 5.98 16.46 39.33
N LEU A 79 4.98 15.70 39.78
CA LEU A 79 4.72 14.33 39.31
C LEU A 79 4.14 14.27 37.89
N LYS A 80 3.54 15.36 37.40
CA LYS A 80 3.14 15.48 35.99
C LYS A 80 4.38 15.70 35.14
N LYS A 81 4.72 14.72 34.30
CA LYS A 81 5.74 14.90 33.25
C LYS A 81 5.16 15.80 32.15
N PRO A 82 5.57 17.08 32.03
CA PRO A 82 5.10 17.93 30.94
C PRO A 82 5.48 17.36 29.57
N ARG A 83 4.62 17.59 28.58
CA ARG A 83 4.96 17.35 27.17
C ARG A 83 5.85 18.47 26.67
N CYS A 84 6.76 18.13 25.77
CA CYS A 84 7.52 19.10 25.00
C CYS A 84 6.61 20.09 24.26
N SER A 85 6.98 21.38 24.21
CA SER A 85 6.25 22.42 23.47
C SER A 85 6.13 22.12 21.96
N HIS A 86 7.02 21.30 21.40
CA HIS A 86 7.03 20.89 19.99
C HIS A 86 6.10 19.71 19.67
N VAL A 87 5.10 19.43 20.52
CA VAL A 87 4.11 18.37 20.28
C VAL A 87 3.34 18.53 18.96
N SER A 88 3.06 19.78 18.56
CA SER A 88 2.39 20.08 17.28
C SER A 88 3.26 19.78 16.05
N ARG A 89 4.59 19.66 16.24
CA ARG A 89 5.56 19.29 15.20
C ARG A 89 5.94 17.81 15.25
N GLY A 90 5.41 17.04 16.22
CA GLY A 90 5.56 15.58 16.30
C GLY A 90 6.38 15.06 17.48
N CYS A 91 6.73 15.89 18.47
CA CYS A 91 7.40 15.40 19.69
C CYS A 91 6.38 14.79 20.67
N GLU A 92 6.51 13.49 20.98
CA GLU A 92 5.62 12.78 21.90
C GLU A 92 6.25 12.51 23.29
N GLU A 93 7.42 13.07 23.56
CA GLU A 93 8.13 12.83 24.82
C GLU A 93 7.47 13.54 26.01
N ASN A 94 7.29 12.79 27.11
CA ASN A 94 6.92 13.34 28.41
C ASN A 94 8.20 13.43 29.25
N VAL A 95 8.67 14.65 29.48
CA VAL A 95 9.98 14.93 30.07
C VAL A 95 9.80 15.33 31.53
N GLN A 96 10.79 15.05 32.39
CA GLN A 96 10.78 15.59 33.75
C GLN A 96 10.80 17.12 33.71
N VAL A 97 10.12 17.78 34.65
CA VAL A 97 10.02 19.25 34.69
C VAL A 97 11.41 19.92 34.67
N GLU A 98 12.37 19.33 35.37
CA GLU A 98 13.75 19.81 35.47
C GLU A 98 14.56 19.65 34.18
N GLU A 99 14.20 18.67 33.35
CA GLU A 99 14.90 18.33 32.10
C GLU A 99 14.21 18.92 30.86
N LEU A 100 12.99 19.47 31.02
CA LEU A 100 12.18 19.98 29.91
C LEU A 100 12.92 21.05 29.10
N LEU A 101 13.59 22.00 29.78
CA LEU A 101 14.36 23.05 29.11
C LEU A 101 15.54 22.49 28.31
N LEU A 102 16.22 21.46 28.82
CA LEU A 102 17.35 20.82 28.14
C LEU A 102 16.87 20.00 26.93
N HIS A 103 15.75 19.29 27.09
CA HIS A 103 15.09 18.61 25.98
C HIS A 103 14.68 19.60 24.89
N GLU A 104 14.02 20.71 25.21
CA GLU A 104 13.58 21.69 24.19
C GLU A 104 14.75 22.28 23.39
N GLN A 105 15.89 22.53 24.04
CA GLN A 105 17.11 23.00 23.36
C GLN A 105 17.65 21.98 22.36
N THR A 106 17.51 20.69 22.61
CA THR A 106 18.06 19.59 21.81
C THR A 106 17.03 18.82 21.00
N CYS A 107 15.75 19.15 21.14
CA CYS A 107 14.63 18.44 20.53
C CYS A 107 14.76 18.37 19.02
N GLY A 108 14.70 17.17 18.44
CA GLY A 108 14.77 16.97 16.99
C GLY A 108 13.61 17.65 16.24
N TYR A 109 12.49 17.90 16.90
CA TYR A 109 11.29 18.54 16.33
C TYR A 109 11.28 20.07 16.50
N ALA A 110 12.30 20.64 17.15
CA ALA A 110 12.42 22.09 17.26
C ALA A 110 12.53 22.72 15.85
N PRO A 111 11.82 23.82 15.59
CA PRO A 111 11.85 24.50 14.30
C PRO A 111 13.21 25.15 14.07
N VAL A 112 13.80 24.91 12.90
CA VAL A 112 15.04 25.54 12.45
C VAL A 112 14.89 26.00 11.00
N VAL A 113 15.56 27.10 10.67
CA VAL A 113 15.56 27.65 9.31
C VAL A 113 16.64 26.98 8.48
N CYS A 114 16.32 26.72 7.21
CA CYS A 114 17.27 26.26 6.19
C CYS A 114 18.42 27.27 6.01
N SER A 115 19.65 26.75 5.85
CA SER A 115 20.88 27.54 5.70
C SER A 115 21.20 27.87 4.24
N ASN A 116 20.50 27.26 3.27
CA ASN A 116 20.69 27.55 1.85
C ASN A 116 20.23 28.99 1.53
N GLU A 117 21.09 29.74 0.86
CA GLU A 117 20.83 31.14 0.49
C GLU A 117 19.55 31.24 -0.37
N GLY A 118 18.59 32.04 0.11
CA GLY A 118 17.29 32.24 -0.55
C GLY A 118 16.18 31.31 -0.08
N CYS A 119 16.48 30.24 0.67
CA CYS A 119 15.47 29.41 1.31
C CYS A 119 14.98 30.06 2.62
N LYS A 120 13.66 30.14 2.82
CA LYS A 120 13.03 30.64 4.06
C LYS A 120 12.22 29.57 4.79
N GLU A 121 12.36 28.32 4.36
CA GLU A 121 11.60 27.21 4.92
C GLU A 121 12.07 26.90 6.35
N THR A 122 11.08 26.60 7.21
CA THR A 122 11.31 26.21 8.60
C THR A 122 11.00 24.72 8.75
N VAL A 123 12.06 23.92 8.88
CA VAL A 123 11.99 22.47 8.99
C VAL A 123 12.24 22.04 10.43
N ASN A 124 12.01 20.77 10.75
CA ASN A 124 12.44 20.25 12.04
C ASN A 124 13.96 20.13 12.06
N ARG A 125 14.59 20.33 13.22
CA ARG A 125 16.04 20.20 13.39
C ARG A 125 16.59 18.88 12.82
N ARG A 126 15.88 17.78 13.07
CA ARG A 126 16.25 16.44 12.58
C ARG A 126 16.20 16.28 11.05
N ASP A 127 15.41 17.12 10.37
CA ASP A 127 15.18 17.05 8.92
C ASP A 127 15.97 18.15 8.18
N LYS A 128 16.76 18.96 8.89
CA LYS A 128 17.46 20.12 8.32
C LYS A 128 18.49 19.71 7.26
N GLU A 129 19.30 18.72 7.57
CA GLU A 129 20.37 18.25 6.69
C GLU A 129 19.81 17.66 5.39
N SER A 130 18.81 16.78 5.48
CA SER A 130 18.16 16.18 4.30
C SER A 130 17.44 17.23 3.46
N HIS A 131 16.77 18.20 4.09
CA HIS A 131 16.19 19.31 3.37
C HIS A 131 17.27 20.09 2.60
N GLU A 132 18.37 20.48 3.27
CA GLU A 132 19.43 21.31 2.66
C GLU A 132 20.13 20.64 1.49
N THR A 133 20.35 19.32 1.55
CA THR A 133 21.15 18.57 0.56
C THR A 133 20.31 17.94 -0.54
N GLU A 134 19.07 17.52 -0.26
CA GLU A 134 18.27 16.71 -1.21
C GLU A 134 16.99 17.40 -1.68
N GLU A 135 16.30 18.13 -0.80
CA GLU A 135 14.94 18.63 -1.11
C GLU A 135 14.93 20.12 -1.49
N CYS A 136 15.84 20.92 -0.93
CA CYS A 136 15.82 22.35 -1.06
C CYS A 136 16.07 22.77 -2.51
N LYS A 137 15.16 23.59 -3.07
CA LYS A 137 15.30 24.16 -4.41
C LYS A 137 16.44 25.17 -4.51
N PHE A 138 16.92 25.68 -3.38
CA PHE A 138 18.03 26.62 -3.29
C PHE A 138 19.38 25.94 -3.07
N ARG A 139 19.42 24.61 -2.95
CA ARG A 139 20.70 23.88 -2.86
C ARG A 139 21.55 24.13 -4.10
N LYS A 140 22.86 24.25 -3.91
CA LYS A 140 23.81 24.43 -5.00
C LYS A 140 24.06 23.09 -5.69
N ILE A 141 24.05 23.11 -7.02
CA ILE A 141 24.34 21.98 -7.89
C ILE A 141 25.21 22.45 -9.05
N THR A 142 26.08 21.57 -9.52
CA THR A 142 26.90 21.79 -10.72
C THR A 142 26.27 21.07 -11.90
N CYS A 143 26.08 21.76 -13.02
CA CYS A 143 25.55 21.14 -14.23
C CYS A 143 26.61 20.26 -14.90
N GLU A 144 26.34 18.96 -15.04
CA GLU A 144 27.27 17.99 -15.66
C GLU A 144 27.58 18.25 -17.15
N SER A 145 26.83 19.13 -17.81
CA SER A 145 27.01 19.43 -19.24
C SER A 145 27.83 20.68 -19.52
N CYS A 146 27.87 21.63 -18.58
CA CYS A 146 28.53 22.93 -18.77
C CYS A 146 29.39 23.36 -17.58
N ASP A 147 29.43 22.55 -16.51
CA ASP A 147 30.16 22.78 -15.25
C ASP A 147 29.79 24.08 -14.51
N GLU A 148 28.67 24.73 -14.87
CA GLU A 148 28.18 25.90 -14.14
C GLU A 148 27.50 25.51 -12.82
N GLU A 149 27.84 26.21 -11.74
CA GLU A 149 27.17 26.10 -10.45
C GLU A 149 25.93 27.01 -10.39
N MET A 150 24.81 26.45 -9.93
CA MET A 150 23.56 27.18 -9.75
C MET A 150 22.69 26.55 -8.67
N SER A 151 21.58 27.20 -8.30
CA SER A 151 20.58 26.56 -7.45
C SER A 151 19.78 25.53 -8.23
N TYR A 152 19.33 24.46 -7.56
CA TYR A 152 18.53 23.42 -8.20
C TYR A 152 17.27 23.96 -8.92
N GLY A 153 16.61 24.98 -8.35
CA GLY A 153 15.45 25.62 -8.98
C GLY A 153 15.77 26.38 -10.28
N LEU A 154 17.02 26.82 -10.47
CA LEU A 154 17.51 27.39 -11.73
C LEU A 154 17.98 26.30 -12.70
N TYR A 155 18.52 25.19 -12.18
CA TYR A 155 18.92 24.02 -12.97
C TYR A 155 17.77 23.44 -13.78
N GLU A 156 16.55 23.36 -13.22
CA GLU A 156 15.35 22.93 -13.95
C GLU A 156 15.02 23.79 -15.18
N LYS A 157 15.50 25.04 -15.20
CA LYS A 157 15.27 26.01 -16.29
C LYS A 157 16.54 26.26 -17.11
N HIS A 158 17.61 25.53 -16.85
CA HIS A 158 18.89 25.72 -17.49
C HIS A 158 18.87 25.25 -18.95
N LEU A 159 19.64 25.88 -19.84
CA LEU A 159 19.56 25.62 -21.28
C LEU A 159 19.94 24.17 -21.62
N CYS A 160 20.90 23.57 -20.89
CA CYS A 160 21.27 22.16 -21.10
C CYS A 160 20.14 21.20 -20.72
N THR A 161 19.36 21.47 -19.67
CA THR A 161 18.22 20.61 -19.29
C THR A 161 17.08 20.73 -20.31
N LEU A 162 16.80 21.95 -20.79
CA LEU A 162 15.83 22.20 -21.84
C LEU A 162 16.24 21.55 -23.18
N LYS A 163 17.52 21.57 -23.54
CA LYS A 163 18.03 20.93 -24.76
C LYS A 163 17.85 19.42 -24.72
N ILE A 164 18.15 18.78 -23.59
CA ILE A 164 17.91 17.34 -23.38
C ILE A 164 16.42 17.01 -23.52
N GLU A 165 15.52 17.83 -22.95
CA GLU A 165 14.07 17.63 -23.09
C GLU A 165 13.58 17.84 -24.53
N MET A 166 14.12 18.82 -25.26
CA MET A 166 13.82 19.04 -26.67
C MET A 166 14.28 17.87 -27.55
N ASP A 167 15.46 17.30 -27.31
CA ASP A 167 15.96 16.13 -28.04
C ASP A 167 15.10 14.88 -27.78
N LYS A 168 14.65 14.69 -26.53
CA LYS A 168 13.65 13.65 -26.19
C LYS A 168 12.33 13.88 -26.93
N MET A 169 11.81 15.11 -26.96
CA MET A 169 10.57 15.43 -27.69
C MET A 169 10.70 15.20 -29.19
N LYS A 170 11.83 15.59 -29.80
CA LYS A 170 12.13 15.35 -31.21
C LYS A 170 12.12 13.85 -31.53
N THR A 171 12.77 13.04 -30.70
CA THR A 171 12.79 11.58 -30.84
C THR A 171 11.38 10.97 -30.72
N ARG A 172 10.52 11.52 -29.86
CA ARG A 172 9.11 11.11 -29.73
C ARG A 172 8.30 11.48 -30.98
N LEU A 173 8.52 12.67 -31.53
CA LEU A 173 7.85 13.13 -32.75
C LEU A 173 8.22 12.24 -33.95
N GLU A 174 9.51 11.95 -34.15
CA GLU A 174 9.99 11.05 -35.21
C GLU A 174 9.38 9.64 -35.11
N ARG A 175 9.16 9.14 -33.89
CA ARG A 175 8.45 7.88 -33.66
C ARG A 175 6.98 7.94 -34.06
N VAL A 176 6.28 9.01 -33.71
CA VAL A 176 4.86 9.20 -34.08
C VAL A 176 4.72 9.29 -35.60
N THR A 177 5.62 10.00 -36.28
CA THR A 177 5.61 10.10 -37.75
C THR A 177 5.74 8.72 -38.40
N ARG A 178 6.66 7.86 -37.93
CA ARG A 178 6.79 6.49 -38.45
C ARG A 178 5.54 5.63 -38.20
N ILE A 179 4.88 5.79 -37.05
CA ILE A 179 3.64 5.06 -36.76
C ILE A 179 2.52 5.51 -37.72
N LEU A 180 2.42 6.81 -38.00
CA LEU A 180 1.43 7.33 -38.97
C LEU A 180 1.69 6.80 -40.38
N GLU A 181 2.95 6.73 -40.81
CA GLU A 181 3.34 6.12 -42.09
C GLU A 181 2.95 4.64 -42.14
N GLN A 182 3.20 3.87 -41.07
CA GLN A 182 2.81 2.46 -40.98
C GLN A 182 1.29 2.27 -41.04
N ILE A 183 0.53 3.09 -40.31
CA ILE A 183 -0.94 3.05 -40.32
C ILE A 183 -1.45 3.32 -41.75
N SER A 184 -0.91 4.33 -42.43
CA SER A 184 -1.30 4.64 -43.81
C SER A 184 -1.04 3.48 -44.78
N GLY A 185 0.09 2.77 -44.62
CA GLY A 185 0.40 1.58 -45.41
C GLY A 185 -0.54 0.41 -45.11
N THR A 186 -0.88 0.18 -43.84
CA THR A 186 -1.86 -0.85 -43.47
C THR A 186 -3.26 -0.54 -43.96
N GLN A 187 -3.67 0.74 -43.95
CA GLN A 187 -4.95 1.18 -44.48
C GLN A 187 -5.05 0.92 -45.99
N ALA A 188 -4.00 1.25 -46.76
CA ALA A 188 -3.94 0.94 -48.19
C ALA A 188 -4.03 -0.56 -48.48
N THR A 189 -3.38 -1.38 -47.64
CA THR A 189 -3.40 -2.85 -47.77
C THR A 189 -4.78 -3.43 -47.45
N LEU A 190 -5.46 -2.91 -46.42
CA LEU A 190 -6.81 -3.31 -46.05
C LEU A 190 -7.83 -2.91 -47.12
N GLN A 191 -7.70 -1.71 -47.70
CA GLN A 191 -8.53 -1.23 -48.80
C GLN A 191 -8.43 -2.17 -50.01
N ALA A 192 -7.21 -2.53 -50.43
CA ALA A 192 -6.99 -3.45 -51.56
C ALA A 192 -7.55 -4.86 -51.31
N LYS A 193 -7.52 -5.33 -50.05
CA LYS A 193 -8.13 -6.62 -49.67
C LYS A 193 -9.66 -6.55 -49.65
N LEU A 194 -10.23 -5.40 -49.33
CA LEU A 194 -11.68 -5.18 -49.34
C LEU A 194 -12.20 -5.22 -50.78
N GLU A 195 -11.54 -4.51 -51.69
CA GLU A 195 -11.84 -4.51 -53.13
C GLU A 195 -11.75 -5.93 -53.72
N ALA A 196 -10.70 -6.68 -53.38
CA ALA A 196 -10.54 -8.07 -53.82
C ALA A 196 -11.60 -9.05 -53.24
N CYS A 197 -12.22 -8.71 -52.10
CA CYS A 197 -13.33 -9.49 -51.54
C CYS A 197 -14.66 -9.16 -52.22
N GLU A 198 -14.85 -7.91 -52.66
CA GLU A 198 -16.05 -7.49 -53.42
C GLU A 198 -16.09 -8.18 -54.80
N ASP A 199 -14.94 -8.29 -55.48
CA ASP A 199 -14.80 -9.05 -56.74
C ASP A 199 -15.12 -10.56 -56.59
N PHE A 200 -14.98 -11.12 -55.37
CA PHE A 200 -15.26 -12.53 -55.09
C PHE A 200 -16.74 -12.82 -54.84
N VAL A 201 -17.52 -11.81 -54.45
CA VAL A 201 -18.96 -11.94 -54.18
C VAL A 201 -19.76 -11.94 -55.48
N GLU A 202 -19.36 -11.14 -56.48
CA GLU A 202 -20.03 -11.10 -57.80
C GLU A 202 -19.95 -12.42 -58.57
N VAL A 203 -18.92 -13.25 -58.35
CA VAL A 203 -18.75 -14.55 -59.03
C VAL A 203 -19.66 -15.65 -58.43
N SER A 204 -20.24 -15.43 -57.24
CA SER A 204 -21.03 -16.43 -56.53
C SER A 204 -22.55 -16.40 -56.82
N GLU A 205 -23.04 -15.40 -57.56
CA GLU A 205 -24.48 -15.22 -57.84
C GLU A 205 -25.00 -16.00 -59.08
N GLU A 206 -24.17 -16.76 -59.80
CA GLU A 206 -24.59 -17.45 -61.04
C GLU A 206 -24.94 -18.95 -60.90
N SER A 207 -25.06 -19.52 -59.70
CA SER A 207 -25.46 -20.94 -59.58
C SER A 207 -26.27 -21.28 -58.33
N GLU A 208 -27.60 -21.09 -58.38
CA GLU A 208 -28.53 -21.75 -57.47
C GLU A 208 -29.79 -22.26 -58.21
N GLU A 209 -29.88 -23.58 -58.40
CA GLU A 209 -31.14 -24.34 -58.44
C GLU A 209 -30.88 -25.71 -57.78
N GLU A 210 -31.29 -25.88 -56.52
CA GLU A 210 -32.19 -26.97 -56.09
C GLU A 210 -32.31 -27.08 -54.55
N SER A 211 -33.58 -27.07 -54.11
CA SER A 211 -34.16 -27.70 -52.91
C SER A 211 -33.90 -27.10 -51.52
N VAL A 212 -35.01 -26.76 -50.86
CA VAL A 212 -35.14 -26.38 -49.44
C VAL A 212 -35.67 -27.60 -48.67
N PRO A 213 -35.07 -27.98 -47.52
CA PRO A 213 -35.84 -27.82 -46.29
C PRO A 213 -35.07 -27.31 -45.05
N ASP A 214 -35.77 -26.42 -44.36
CA ASP A 214 -35.87 -26.12 -42.92
C ASP A 214 -34.64 -25.67 -42.09
N LEU A 215 -34.65 -24.37 -41.76
CA LEU A 215 -33.76 -23.71 -40.81
C LEU A 215 -34.25 -23.92 -39.37
N ARG A 216 -33.40 -24.51 -38.52
CA ARG A 216 -33.18 -23.95 -37.16
C ARG A 216 -31.72 -24.04 -36.71
N SER A 217 -31.21 -22.84 -36.43
CA SER A 217 -30.06 -22.45 -35.59
C SER A 217 -28.73 -23.15 -35.84
N THR A 218 -27.81 -22.42 -36.49
CA THR A 218 -26.38 -22.62 -36.34
C THR A 218 -25.73 -21.32 -35.88
N THR A 219 -25.35 -21.34 -34.62
CA THR A 219 -24.34 -20.49 -33.97
C THR A 219 -23.07 -20.42 -34.81
N VAL A 220 -22.55 -19.20 -34.98
CA VAL A 220 -21.21 -18.92 -35.50
C VAL A 220 -20.19 -19.70 -34.65
N PRO A 221 -19.24 -20.45 -35.26
CA PRO A 221 -18.26 -21.21 -34.49
C PRO A 221 -17.28 -20.24 -33.83
N GLN A 222 -17.38 -20.10 -32.51
CA GLN A 222 -16.28 -19.59 -31.70
C GLN A 222 -15.11 -20.58 -31.85
N LYS A 223 -13.99 -20.11 -32.39
CA LYS A 223 -12.72 -20.83 -32.29
C LYS A 223 -12.44 -21.03 -30.81
N SER A 224 -12.59 -22.28 -30.37
CA SER A 224 -12.20 -22.73 -29.04
C SER A 224 -10.69 -22.58 -28.90
N THR A 225 -10.26 -21.53 -28.21
CA THR A 225 -8.93 -21.53 -27.61
C THR A 225 -8.97 -22.60 -26.52
N SER A 226 -8.23 -23.69 -26.70
CA SER A 226 -8.09 -24.74 -25.71
C SER A 226 -7.67 -24.13 -24.36
N PRO A 227 -8.18 -24.65 -23.22
CA PRO A 227 -7.75 -24.20 -21.90
C PRO A 227 -6.23 -24.33 -21.77
N PRO A 228 -5.57 -23.44 -21.01
CA PRO A 228 -4.14 -23.57 -20.74
C PRO A 228 -3.85 -24.96 -20.15
N THR A 229 -2.81 -25.61 -20.65
CA THR A 229 -2.37 -26.95 -20.23
C THR A 229 -1.82 -26.99 -18.80
N THR A 230 -1.72 -25.83 -18.15
CA THR A 230 -1.29 -25.67 -16.76
C THR A 230 -2.43 -25.93 -15.78
N LYS A 231 -2.38 -27.11 -15.15
CA LYS A 231 -3.26 -27.50 -14.03
C LYS A 231 -2.99 -26.58 -12.82
N GLY A 232 -3.85 -25.61 -12.57
CA GLY A 232 -3.77 -24.77 -11.37
C GLY A 232 -5.04 -23.97 -11.14
N GLN A 233 -5.53 -23.93 -9.90
CA GLN A 233 -6.68 -23.13 -9.49
C GLN A 233 -6.22 -21.73 -9.10
N ILE A 234 -6.96 -20.68 -9.46
CA ILE A 234 -6.65 -19.31 -9.00
C ILE A 234 -7.48 -19.02 -7.76
N PHE A 235 -6.83 -18.59 -6.69
CA PHE A 235 -7.51 -18.07 -5.50
C PHE A 235 -7.36 -16.56 -5.43
N ILE A 236 -8.45 -15.86 -5.11
CA ILE A 236 -8.44 -14.44 -4.78
C ILE A 236 -9.00 -14.20 -3.37
N ILE A 237 -8.22 -13.49 -2.56
CA ILE A 237 -8.40 -13.39 -1.11
C ILE A 237 -8.48 -11.93 -0.71
N GLY A 238 -9.47 -11.62 0.13
CA GLY A 238 -9.68 -10.28 0.67
C GLY A 238 -10.42 -9.32 -0.26
N ASN A 239 -10.67 -8.11 0.24
CA ASN A 239 -11.26 -6.97 -0.46
C ASN A 239 -11.14 -5.72 0.43
N SER A 240 -11.14 -4.51 -0.11
CA SER A 240 -11.29 -3.27 0.66
C SER A 240 -12.08 -2.18 -0.04
N ASN A 241 -13.00 -1.55 0.71
CA ASN A 241 -13.56 -0.24 0.35
C ASN A 241 -12.68 0.87 0.94
N ILE A 242 -11.78 1.47 0.14
CA ILE A 242 -10.87 2.53 0.60
C ILE A 242 -11.47 3.93 0.34
N TYR A 243 -11.64 4.70 1.42
CA TYR A 243 -11.93 6.15 1.41
C TYR A 243 -10.70 6.92 1.93
N TYR A 244 -10.20 7.90 1.18
CA TYR A 244 -9.09 8.78 1.64
C TYR A 244 -7.81 8.07 2.13
N GLY A 245 -7.52 6.86 1.65
CA GLY A 245 -6.36 6.07 2.10
C GLY A 245 -6.60 5.21 3.34
N ALA A 246 -7.82 5.20 3.89
CA ALA A 246 -8.22 4.30 4.98
C ALA A 246 -9.24 3.26 4.48
N ALA A 247 -8.97 1.97 4.70
CA ALA A 247 -9.95 0.90 4.53
C ALA A 247 -11.10 1.08 5.52
N LYS A 248 -12.33 1.14 5.01
CA LYS A 248 -13.54 1.24 5.84
C LYS A 248 -14.17 -0.13 6.14
N SER A 249 -13.94 -1.12 5.27
CA SER A 249 -14.42 -2.49 5.42
C SER A 249 -13.53 -3.42 4.61
N SER A 250 -12.91 -4.41 5.26
CA SER A 250 -12.25 -5.53 4.58
C SER A 250 -13.13 -6.78 4.58
N SER A 251 -12.88 -7.70 3.65
CA SER A 251 -13.68 -8.93 3.49
C SER A 251 -13.00 -10.15 4.08
N ARG A 252 -13.83 -11.12 4.51
CA ARG A 252 -13.44 -12.49 4.88
C ARG A 252 -13.65 -13.51 3.74
N SER A 253 -14.02 -13.04 2.55
CA SER A 253 -14.34 -13.89 1.40
C SER A 253 -13.10 -14.33 0.62
N LEU A 254 -13.10 -15.59 0.23
CA LEU A 254 -12.17 -16.22 -0.69
C LEU A 254 -12.96 -16.69 -1.91
N GLU A 255 -12.44 -16.46 -3.11
CA GLU A 255 -13.02 -17.02 -4.33
C GLU A 255 -11.99 -17.85 -5.08
N ALA A 256 -12.45 -18.92 -5.71
CA ALA A 256 -11.61 -19.84 -6.46
C ALA A 256 -12.12 -19.95 -7.90
N PHE A 257 -11.23 -19.79 -8.87
CA PHE A 257 -11.55 -19.96 -10.29
C PHE A 257 -11.10 -21.34 -10.76
N ASP A 258 -12.05 -22.09 -11.32
CA ASP A 258 -11.80 -23.39 -11.93
C ASP A 258 -11.79 -23.27 -13.46
N TRP A 259 -10.65 -23.59 -14.07
CA TRP A 259 -10.43 -23.53 -15.52
C TRP A 259 -11.18 -24.61 -16.31
N SER A 260 -11.50 -25.74 -15.67
CA SER A 260 -12.19 -26.85 -16.33
C SER A 260 -13.68 -26.54 -16.51
N THR A 261 -14.28 -25.87 -15.53
CA THR A 261 -15.69 -25.46 -15.57
C THR A 261 -15.87 -24.02 -16.02
N MET A 262 -14.81 -23.20 -16.03
CA MET A 262 -14.87 -21.76 -16.24
C MET A 262 -15.83 -21.08 -15.26
N THR A 263 -15.74 -21.43 -13.97
CA THR A 263 -16.63 -20.89 -12.93
C THR A 263 -15.86 -20.41 -11.70
N TRP A 264 -16.46 -19.44 -11.00
CA TRP A 264 -16.00 -18.95 -9.71
C TRP A 264 -16.80 -19.58 -8.58
N THR A 265 -16.11 -20.21 -7.63
CA THR A 265 -16.71 -20.66 -6.36
C THR A 265 -16.41 -19.66 -5.26
N LEU A 266 -17.46 -19.10 -4.64
CA LEU A 266 -17.34 -18.20 -3.50
C LEU A 266 -17.37 -18.99 -2.20
N TYR A 267 -16.36 -18.78 -1.37
CA TYR A 267 -16.30 -19.30 -0.01
C TYR A 267 -16.41 -18.14 0.99
N GLU A 268 -17.56 -18.05 1.65
CA GLU A 268 -17.81 -17.04 2.67
C GLU A 268 -17.27 -17.48 4.03
N GLY A 269 -16.67 -16.54 4.78
CA GLY A 269 -16.24 -16.77 6.16
C GLY A 269 -15.03 -17.71 6.32
N CYS A 270 -14.33 -18.08 5.24
CA CYS A 270 -13.11 -18.88 5.33
C CYS A 270 -11.97 -18.17 6.07
N LEU A 271 -11.93 -16.84 5.98
CA LEU A 271 -10.99 -16.06 6.76
C LEU A 271 -11.55 -15.74 8.14
N LEU A 272 -10.77 -15.96 9.19
CA LEU A 272 -11.08 -15.54 10.55
C LEU A 272 -10.95 -14.03 10.70
N THR A 273 -9.99 -13.45 9.98
CA THR A 273 -9.73 -12.00 10.01
C THR A 273 -10.03 -11.36 8.65
N PRO A 274 -10.71 -10.20 8.60
CA PRO A 274 -10.96 -9.52 7.33
C PRO A 274 -9.67 -8.92 6.73
N ARG A 275 -9.27 -9.36 5.52
CA ARG A 275 -7.97 -9.01 4.91
C ARG A 275 -8.09 -8.14 3.67
N CYS A 276 -7.09 -7.27 3.47
CA CYS A 276 -6.81 -6.55 2.22
C CYS A 276 -5.36 -6.09 2.21
N CYS A 277 -4.78 -5.90 1.02
CA CYS A 277 -3.36 -5.59 0.83
C CYS A 277 -2.42 -6.56 1.57
N SER A 278 -2.83 -7.83 1.75
CA SER A 278 -2.05 -8.85 2.44
C SER A 278 -1.06 -9.53 1.50
N ILE A 279 0.04 -10.03 2.03
CA ILE A 279 0.97 -10.88 1.30
C ILE A 279 0.42 -12.29 1.37
N VAL A 280 0.19 -12.93 0.23
CA VAL A 280 -0.34 -14.30 0.18
C VAL A 280 0.62 -15.19 -0.60
N PHE A 281 0.92 -16.35 -0.04
CA PHE A 281 1.86 -17.30 -0.63
C PHE A 281 1.55 -18.74 -0.21
N LEU A 282 2.16 -19.70 -0.90
CA LEU A 282 2.05 -21.12 -0.56
C LEU A 282 3.19 -21.59 0.33
N GLU A 283 2.85 -22.44 1.29
CA GLU A 283 3.78 -23.23 2.10
C GLU A 283 3.35 -24.69 2.08
N GLY A 284 3.94 -25.47 1.16
CA GLY A 284 3.40 -26.77 0.79
C GLY A 284 2.01 -26.63 0.17
N LYS A 285 1.01 -27.33 0.72
CA LYS A 285 -0.41 -27.24 0.31
C LYS A 285 -1.20 -26.18 1.08
N LYS A 286 -0.55 -25.38 1.92
CA LYS A 286 -1.20 -24.37 2.77
C LYS A 286 -1.10 -23.00 2.12
N ILE A 287 -2.17 -22.23 2.20
CA ILE A 287 -2.20 -20.83 1.80
C ILE A 287 -1.93 -19.98 3.03
N MET A 288 -0.84 -19.24 3.02
CA MET A 288 -0.42 -18.38 4.11
C MET A 288 -0.73 -16.92 3.78
N ILE A 289 -1.32 -16.21 4.73
CA ILE A 289 -1.75 -14.81 4.60
C ILE A 289 -1.07 -14.01 5.70
N TYR A 290 -0.19 -13.11 5.26
CA TYR A 290 0.63 -12.28 6.13
C TYR A 290 0.21 -10.81 6.01
N GLY A 291 -0.06 -10.18 7.16
CA GLY A 291 -0.33 -8.74 7.25
C GLY A 291 -1.64 -8.30 6.59
N GLY A 292 -1.69 -7.03 6.17
CA GLY A 292 -2.88 -6.37 5.62
C GLY A 292 -3.30 -5.14 6.45
N GLN A 293 -4.24 -4.36 5.93
CA GLN A 293 -4.55 -3.03 6.46
C GLN A 293 -5.29 -3.02 7.82
N GLN A 294 -5.82 -4.16 8.28
CA GLN A 294 -6.24 -4.31 9.68
C GLN A 294 -5.00 -4.65 10.52
N ARG A 295 -4.79 -3.96 11.64
CA ARG A 295 -3.65 -4.16 12.57
C ARG A 295 -3.67 -5.58 13.17
N THR A 296 -3.36 -6.59 12.39
CA THR A 296 -3.32 -7.99 12.84
C THR A 296 -1.90 -8.33 13.26
N LEU A 297 -1.76 -8.87 14.46
CA LEU A 297 -0.54 -9.52 14.93
C LEU A 297 -0.50 -10.99 14.53
N GLU A 298 -1.18 -11.38 13.45
CA GLU A 298 -1.47 -12.78 13.16
C GLU A 298 -1.19 -13.12 11.70
N ILE A 299 -0.49 -14.23 11.50
CA ILE A 299 -0.37 -14.89 10.21
C ILE A 299 -1.52 -15.90 10.14
N GLU A 300 -2.33 -15.81 9.10
CA GLU A 300 -3.45 -16.73 8.90
C GLU A 300 -3.06 -17.81 7.89
N CYS A 301 -3.33 -19.06 8.24
CA CYS A 301 -3.07 -20.23 7.41
C CYS A 301 -4.39 -20.87 7.04
N LEU A 302 -4.65 -20.96 5.73
CA LEU A 302 -5.77 -21.71 5.17
C LEU A 302 -5.25 -23.04 4.64
N CYS A 303 -5.80 -24.13 5.18
CA CYS A 303 -5.59 -25.48 4.69
C CYS A 303 -6.81 -25.88 3.83
N PRO A 304 -6.65 -26.04 2.52
CA PRO A 304 -7.69 -26.58 1.66
C PRO A 304 -8.04 -28.02 2.07
N SER A 305 -9.33 -28.37 2.02
CA SER A 305 -9.88 -29.72 2.19
C SER A 305 -10.84 -30.03 1.04
N GLU A 306 -11.30 -31.29 0.93
CA GLU A 306 -12.25 -31.71 -0.11
C GLU A 306 -13.54 -30.88 -0.14
N THR A 307 -13.95 -30.33 1.01
CA THR A 307 -15.22 -29.63 1.18
C THR A 307 -15.07 -28.14 1.50
N GLY A 308 -13.85 -27.61 1.57
CA GLY A 308 -13.64 -26.18 1.88
C GLY A 308 -12.25 -25.87 2.45
N PHE A 309 -12.21 -25.05 3.51
CA PHE A 309 -10.99 -24.55 4.12
C PHE A 309 -11.04 -24.64 5.64
N THR A 310 -9.91 -25.03 6.24
CA THR A 310 -9.67 -24.86 7.67
C THR A 310 -8.72 -23.70 7.90
N SER A 311 -9.12 -22.71 8.69
CA SER A 311 -8.27 -21.57 9.04
C SER A 311 -7.61 -21.74 10.41
N THR A 312 -6.36 -21.31 10.52
CA THR A 312 -5.60 -21.29 11.78
C THR A 312 -4.79 -19.99 11.86
N LEU A 313 -4.78 -19.36 13.04
CA LEU A 313 -4.01 -18.16 13.30
C LEU A 313 -2.73 -18.49 14.04
N PHE A 314 -1.63 -17.89 13.60
CA PHE A 314 -0.34 -17.96 14.27
C PHE A 314 0.08 -16.58 14.75
N ALA A 315 0.67 -16.52 15.93
CA ALA A 315 1.24 -15.29 16.46
C ALA A 315 2.36 -14.79 15.54
N SER A 316 2.23 -13.55 15.09
CA SER A 316 3.21 -12.84 14.29
C SER A 316 4.07 -11.94 15.20
N PRO A 317 5.31 -11.61 14.82
CA PRO A 317 6.12 -10.64 15.57
C PRO A 317 5.44 -9.28 15.66
N ALA A 318 5.73 -8.54 16.73
CA ALA A 318 5.19 -7.21 17.02
C ALA A 318 5.53 -6.11 15.98
N ASN A 319 6.16 -6.43 14.86
CA ASN A 319 6.45 -5.49 13.76
C ASN A 319 5.79 -5.90 12.43
N SER A 320 4.89 -6.88 12.43
CA SER A 320 4.15 -7.34 11.24
C SER A 320 3.07 -6.38 10.72
N TYR A 321 2.92 -5.24 11.40
CA TYR A 321 1.89 -4.22 11.17
C TYR A 321 2.01 -3.40 9.87
N LEU A 322 3.08 -3.58 9.08
CA LEU A 322 3.49 -2.61 8.05
C LEU A 322 3.26 -3.06 6.60
N CYS A 323 2.53 -4.15 6.33
CA CYS A 323 2.05 -4.40 4.97
C CYS A 323 0.79 -3.55 4.69
N ASN A 324 0.97 -2.23 4.72
CA ASN A 324 0.03 -1.30 4.14
C ASN A 324 0.36 -1.22 2.64
N GLU A 325 -0.62 -1.51 1.80
CA GLU A 325 -0.58 -1.14 0.37
C GLU A 325 0.39 -1.93 -0.55
N TYR A 326 0.54 -3.25 -0.35
CA TYR A 326 1.26 -4.19 -1.24
C TYR A 326 2.80 -4.20 -1.18
N ASN A 327 3.37 -3.64 -0.12
CA ASN A 327 4.81 -3.44 -0.05
C ASN A 327 5.59 -4.64 0.51
N GLY A 328 5.27 -5.88 0.14
CA GLY A 328 6.05 -7.02 0.63
C GLY A 328 5.83 -8.29 -0.15
N VAL A 329 6.80 -9.21 -0.01
CA VAL A 329 6.84 -10.44 -0.79
C VAL A 329 7.48 -11.58 0.03
N LYS A 330 7.11 -12.82 -0.29
CA LYS A 330 7.85 -13.98 0.20
C LYS A 330 9.11 -14.18 -0.63
N CYS A 331 10.25 -14.32 0.03
CA CYS A 331 11.53 -14.65 -0.57
C CYS A 331 12.16 -15.81 0.20
N GLY A 332 12.22 -16.99 -0.43
CA GLY A 332 12.67 -18.22 0.24
C GLY A 332 11.79 -18.56 1.45
N ASN A 333 12.41 -18.74 2.63
CA ASN A 333 11.71 -18.99 3.89
C ASN A 333 11.45 -17.72 4.74
N ARG A 334 11.34 -16.58 4.08
CA ARG A 334 11.18 -15.27 4.72
C ARG A 334 10.08 -14.49 4.03
N VAL A 335 9.42 -13.62 4.77
CA VAL A 335 8.63 -12.51 4.22
C VAL A 335 9.45 -11.26 4.42
N ILE A 336 9.61 -10.47 3.36
CA ILE A 336 10.31 -9.18 3.41
C ILE A 336 9.29 -8.09 3.10
N THR A 337 9.21 -7.13 4.00
CA THR A 337 8.31 -5.98 3.90
C THR A 337 9.10 -4.70 3.77
N PHE A 338 8.58 -3.78 2.98
CA PHE A 338 9.21 -2.53 2.61
C PHE A 338 8.28 -1.39 3.04
N HIS A 339 8.69 -0.60 4.02
CA HIS A 339 8.01 0.63 4.36
C HIS A 339 9.04 1.75 4.41
N ARG A 340 9.26 2.32 5.59
CA ARG A 340 10.48 3.05 5.94
C ARG A 340 11.61 2.09 6.27
N ASP A 341 11.27 1.04 7.00
CA ASP A 341 12.18 -0.05 7.30
C ASP A 341 11.99 -1.18 6.28
N VAL A 342 13.09 -1.81 5.90
CA VAL A 342 13.07 -3.14 5.29
C VAL A 342 13.11 -4.14 6.43
N VAL A 343 12.06 -4.92 6.60
CA VAL A 343 11.93 -5.88 7.70
C VAL A 343 11.79 -7.28 7.12
N GLU A 344 12.65 -8.19 7.56
CA GLU A 344 12.42 -9.62 7.34
C GLU A 344 11.66 -10.24 8.50
N THR A 345 10.79 -11.18 8.17
CA THR A 345 10.18 -12.13 9.09
C THR A 345 10.49 -13.55 8.64
N LYS A 346 11.12 -14.35 9.50
CA LYS A 346 11.33 -15.78 9.24
C LYS A 346 10.02 -16.53 9.39
N LEU A 347 9.70 -17.40 8.43
CA LEU A 347 8.50 -18.24 8.42
C LEU A 347 8.71 -19.56 9.17
N GLU A 348 9.33 -19.49 10.35
CA GLU A 348 9.56 -20.65 11.22
C GLU A 348 9.10 -20.29 12.63
N PRO A 349 8.21 -21.08 13.26
CA PRO A 349 7.87 -20.88 14.65
C PRO A 349 9.09 -21.06 15.59
N PRO A 350 9.28 -20.20 16.61
CA PRO A 350 8.56 -18.95 16.83
C PRO A 350 8.94 -17.90 15.78
N TYR A 351 7.94 -17.32 15.12
CA TYR A 351 8.14 -16.29 14.10
C TYR A 351 8.93 -15.13 14.70
N LYS A 352 9.98 -14.70 14.01
CA LYS A 352 10.86 -13.60 14.44
C LYS A 352 11.07 -12.63 13.30
N SER A 353 11.06 -11.35 13.64
CA SER A 353 11.38 -10.26 12.71
C SER A 353 12.66 -9.55 13.10
N ARG A 354 13.37 -9.02 12.10
CA ARG A 354 14.45 -8.05 12.30
C ARG A 354 14.45 -7.01 11.18
N THR A 355 14.87 -5.80 11.53
CA THR A 355 15.11 -4.74 10.54
C THR A 355 16.42 -5.02 9.82
N LEU A 356 16.37 -5.00 8.50
CA LEU A 356 17.50 -5.20 7.59
C LEU A 356 18.11 -3.87 7.16
N LEU A 357 17.25 -2.90 6.80
CA LEU A 357 17.65 -1.54 6.41
C LEU A 357 16.67 -0.52 7.00
N HIS A 358 17.20 0.66 7.32
CA HIS A 358 16.41 1.84 7.66
C HIS A 358 16.61 2.89 6.58
N GLU A 359 15.53 3.31 5.93
CA GLU A 359 15.58 4.25 4.81
C GLU A 359 15.09 5.64 5.23
N SER A 360 15.62 6.69 4.58
CA SER A 360 15.26 8.07 4.86
C SER A 360 13.83 8.43 4.44
N TYR A 361 13.18 7.58 3.63
CA TYR A 361 11.84 7.79 3.12
C TYR A 361 10.95 6.56 3.31
N THR A 362 9.64 6.81 3.30
CA THR A 362 8.63 5.75 3.37
C THR A 362 8.18 5.37 1.96
N ARG A 363 8.13 4.08 1.67
CA ARG A 363 7.49 3.53 0.47
C ARG A 363 6.00 3.32 0.74
N LEU A 364 5.16 3.87 -0.13
CA LEU A 364 3.70 3.72 -0.09
C LEU A 364 3.20 3.25 -1.45
N VAL A 365 2.11 2.49 -1.47
CA VAL A 365 1.40 2.04 -2.69
C VAL A 365 2.29 1.48 -3.82
N CYS A 366 3.43 0.87 -3.49
CA CYS A 366 4.31 0.23 -4.46
C CYS A 366 3.94 -1.24 -4.65
N SER A 367 4.33 -1.83 -5.77
CA SER A 367 4.24 -3.27 -5.96
C SER A 367 5.60 -3.91 -5.67
N VAL A 368 5.60 -5.09 -5.06
CA VAL A 368 6.83 -5.82 -4.72
C VAL A 368 6.74 -7.23 -5.27
N VAL A 369 7.75 -7.64 -6.03
CA VAL A 369 7.85 -8.99 -6.61
C VAL A 369 9.23 -9.59 -6.35
N SER A 370 9.30 -10.91 -6.29
CA SER A 370 10.56 -11.64 -6.08
C SER A 370 10.89 -12.53 -7.27
N LEU A 371 12.16 -12.57 -7.64
CA LEU A 371 12.73 -13.54 -8.57
C LEU A 371 13.97 -14.17 -7.92
N GLY A 372 13.84 -15.39 -7.43
CA GLY A 372 14.87 -16.03 -6.61
C GLY A 372 15.13 -15.25 -5.32
N ASN A 373 16.40 -14.86 -5.09
CA ASN A 373 16.82 -14.02 -3.95
C ASN A 373 16.80 -12.51 -4.25
N SER A 374 16.36 -12.11 -5.44
CA SER A 374 16.22 -10.70 -5.82
C SER A 374 14.80 -10.23 -5.61
N ILE A 375 14.63 -9.07 -4.99
CA ILE A 375 13.34 -8.41 -4.82
C ILE A 375 13.32 -7.13 -5.65
N TYR A 376 12.21 -6.85 -6.30
CA TYR A 376 12.01 -5.64 -7.07
C TYR A 376 10.85 -4.85 -6.50
N ILE A 377 11.07 -3.56 -6.29
CA ILE A 377 10.10 -2.60 -5.78
C ILE A 377 9.78 -1.64 -6.91
N ILE A 378 8.50 -1.55 -7.28
CA ILE A 378 8.06 -0.86 -8.48
C ILE A 378 7.07 0.25 -8.08
N GLY A 379 7.32 1.45 -8.61
CA GLY A 379 6.50 2.65 -8.53
C GLY A 379 6.19 3.11 -7.11
N GLY A 380 4.91 3.34 -6.82
CA GLY A 380 4.45 3.85 -5.54
C GLY A 380 4.79 5.32 -5.32
N GLN A 381 4.93 5.71 -4.06
CA GLN A 381 5.51 7.00 -3.65
C GLN A 381 6.79 6.70 -2.88
N PRO A 382 7.96 7.17 -3.34
CA PRO A 382 8.18 8.29 -4.28
C PRO A 382 8.13 7.97 -5.80
N GLY A 383 7.78 6.75 -6.22
CA GLY A 383 7.64 6.42 -7.64
C GLY A 383 8.94 5.94 -8.27
N ARG A 384 9.60 4.96 -7.63
CA ARG A 384 10.93 4.48 -8.01
C ARG A 384 10.89 3.05 -8.56
N MET A 385 11.98 2.65 -9.22
CA MET A 385 12.26 1.27 -9.56
C MET A 385 13.52 0.87 -8.80
N GLU A 386 13.41 -0.14 -7.93
CA GLU A 386 14.50 -0.53 -7.03
C GLU A 386 14.65 -2.04 -7.03
N HIS A 387 15.89 -2.50 -6.93
CA HIS A 387 16.30 -3.88 -6.76
C HIS A 387 16.90 -4.01 -5.37
N TYR A 388 16.39 -4.96 -4.60
CA TYR A 388 16.91 -5.31 -3.29
C TYR A 388 17.50 -6.71 -3.35
N ASP A 389 18.81 -6.79 -3.11
CA ASP A 389 19.52 -8.05 -2.97
C ASP A 389 19.43 -8.52 -1.52
N VAL A 390 18.74 -9.64 -1.30
CA VAL A 390 18.50 -10.18 0.04
C VAL A 390 19.78 -10.77 0.65
N ALA A 391 20.71 -11.26 -0.17
CA ALA A 391 21.95 -11.86 0.31
C ALA A 391 22.94 -10.78 0.77
N GLU A 392 23.11 -9.73 -0.05
CA GLU A 392 24.03 -8.63 0.24
C GLU A 392 23.41 -7.56 1.15
N ASN A 393 22.09 -7.60 1.37
CA ASN A 393 21.34 -6.57 2.08
C ASN A 393 21.54 -5.17 1.47
N GLU A 394 21.52 -5.11 0.14
CA GLU A 394 21.77 -3.88 -0.62
C GLU A 394 20.57 -3.45 -1.45
N MET A 395 20.30 -2.14 -1.44
CA MET A 395 19.30 -1.51 -2.31
C MET A 395 19.98 -0.84 -3.49
N LYS A 396 19.55 -1.16 -4.72
CA LYS A 396 20.07 -0.59 -5.97
C LYS A 396 18.93 0.05 -6.74
N ARG A 397 19.15 1.27 -7.24
CA ARG A 397 18.19 1.92 -8.14
C ARG A 397 18.31 1.33 -9.53
N LEU A 398 17.18 1.05 -10.14
CA LEU A 398 17.07 0.66 -11.55
C LEU A 398 16.57 1.85 -12.37
N SER A 399 16.50 1.65 -13.69
CA SER A 399 15.86 2.60 -14.61
C SER A 399 14.46 2.96 -14.10
N PRO A 400 14.12 4.26 -14.02
CA PRO A 400 12.87 4.70 -13.41
C PRO A 400 11.67 4.22 -14.21
N VAL A 401 10.55 4.00 -13.50
CA VAL A 401 9.26 3.70 -14.15
C VAL A 401 8.93 4.77 -15.21
N PRO A 402 8.44 4.37 -16.40
CA PRO A 402 8.27 5.28 -17.54
C PRO A 402 7.23 6.37 -17.29
N TYR A 403 6.35 6.14 -16.33
CA TYR A 403 5.39 7.08 -15.78
C TYR A 403 5.23 6.76 -14.30
N LYS A 404 4.89 7.76 -13.49
CA LYS A 404 4.53 7.51 -12.10
C LYS A 404 3.26 6.68 -12.05
N VAL A 405 3.34 5.58 -11.32
CA VAL A 405 2.27 4.62 -11.16
C VAL A 405 2.20 4.16 -9.72
N THR A 406 0.98 4.07 -9.20
CA THR A 406 0.72 3.52 -7.86
C THR A 406 -0.41 2.49 -7.94
N ARG A 407 -0.50 1.60 -6.93
CA ARG A 407 -1.59 0.60 -6.83
C ARG A 407 -1.72 -0.31 -8.07
N MET A 408 -0.63 -0.57 -8.77
CA MET A 408 -0.59 -1.52 -9.87
C MET A 408 -0.39 -2.95 -9.37
N ALA A 409 -0.77 -3.91 -10.20
CA ALA A 409 -0.32 -5.28 -10.04
C ALA A 409 0.99 -5.50 -10.79
N CYS A 410 1.83 -6.40 -10.29
CA CYS A 410 3.04 -6.84 -10.97
C CYS A 410 3.13 -8.37 -10.96
N VAL A 411 3.58 -8.94 -12.07
CA VAL A 411 3.92 -10.36 -12.19
C VAL A 411 5.32 -10.50 -12.79
N VAL A 412 6.00 -11.60 -12.46
CA VAL A 412 7.32 -11.92 -13.01
C VAL A 412 7.14 -12.97 -14.12
N TYR A 413 7.73 -12.71 -15.27
CA TYR A 413 7.76 -13.62 -16.42
C TYR A 413 9.19 -13.71 -16.95
N GLU A 414 9.83 -14.85 -16.70
CA GLU A 414 11.25 -15.05 -16.98
C GLU A 414 12.10 -13.91 -16.36
N ASP A 415 12.94 -13.24 -17.13
CA ASP A 415 13.76 -12.10 -16.71
C ASP A 415 13.03 -10.74 -16.83
N ASN A 416 11.69 -10.76 -16.82
CA ASN A 416 10.87 -9.58 -17.01
C ASN A 416 9.87 -9.37 -15.86
N ILE A 417 9.58 -8.11 -15.59
CA ILE A 417 8.52 -7.68 -14.67
C ILE A 417 7.44 -7.02 -15.51
N ILE A 418 6.21 -7.52 -15.42
CA ILE A 418 5.07 -6.98 -16.13
C ILE A 418 4.26 -6.14 -15.15
N ILE A 419 4.17 -4.84 -15.44
CA ILE A 419 3.45 -3.82 -14.68
C ILE A 419 2.05 -3.67 -15.30
N ILE A 420 1.01 -3.86 -14.50
CA ILE A 420 -0.37 -4.01 -14.97
C ILE A 420 -1.27 -2.98 -14.26
N GLY A 421 -1.82 -2.04 -15.03
CA GLY A 421 -2.77 -1.04 -14.54
C GLY A 421 -2.19 -0.11 -13.49
N GLY A 422 -2.98 0.15 -12.44
CA GLY A 422 -2.67 1.10 -11.38
C GLY A 422 -3.34 2.45 -11.63
N GLU A 423 -2.80 3.49 -11.00
CA GLU A 423 -3.24 4.87 -11.20
C GLU A 423 -2.06 5.83 -11.39
N ASP A 424 -2.26 6.84 -12.22
CA ASP A 424 -1.29 7.91 -12.47
C ASP A 424 -1.32 9.00 -11.38
N ASP A 425 -0.47 10.03 -11.54
CA ASP A 425 -0.44 11.22 -10.65
C ASP A 425 -1.80 11.93 -10.54
N GLY A 426 -2.60 11.87 -11.60
CA GLY A 426 -3.96 12.40 -11.66
C GLY A 426 -4.99 11.50 -10.98
N ARG A 427 -4.56 10.39 -10.35
CA ARG A 427 -5.42 9.37 -9.73
C ARG A 427 -6.38 8.70 -10.71
N ARG A 428 -6.03 8.70 -12.00
CA ARG A 428 -6.83 8.07 -13.05
C ARG A 428 -6.42 6.61 -13.17
N PRO A 429 -7.38 5.66 -13.15
CA PRO A 429 -7.05 4.26 -13.35
C PRO A 429 -6.50 4.04 -14.75
N LEU A 430 -5.54 3.14 -14.87
CA LEU A 430 -4.84 2.82 -16.11
C LEU A 430 -5.26 1.43 -16.62
N ASP A 431 -5.25 1.29 -17.94
CA ASP A 431 -5.32 0.04 -18.69
C ASP A 431 -3.95 -0.34 -19.28
N ASP A 432 -2.93 0.51 -19.06
CA ASP A 432 -1.58 0.29 -19.54
C ASP A 432 -0.96 -0.99 -18.97
N VAL A 433 -0.27 -1.71 -19.84
CA VAL A 433 0.51 -2.90 -19.50
C VAL A 433 1.91 -2.70 -20.06
N THR A 434 2.91 -2.77 -19.19
CA THR A 434 4.31 -2.52 -19.56
C THR A 434 5.20 -3.62 -19.04
N MET A 435 5.97 -4.23 -19.94
CA MET A 435 7.00 -5.22 -19.59
C MET A 435 8.35 -4.50 -19.43
N PHE A 436 9.00 -4.72 -18.29
CA PHE A 436 10.34 -4.26 -17.98
C PHE A 436 11.30 -5.44 -17.99
N ASN A 437 12.29 -5.41 -18.86
CA ASN A 437 13.34 -6.43 -18.87
C ASN A 437 14.42 -6.05 -17.85
N ILE A 438 14.66 -6.91 -16.87
CA ILE A 438 15.55 -6.65 -15.74
C ILE A 438 16.99 -6.44 -16.22
N THR A 439 17.47 -7.31 -17.11
CA THR A 439 18.86 -7.32 -17.59
C THR A 439 19.19 -6.10 -18.43
N THR A 440 18.34 -5.76 -19.40
CA THR A 440 18.56 -4.63 -20.31
C THR A 440 18.07 -3.30 -19.75
N GLN A 441 17.28 -3.35 -18.67
CA GLN A 441 16.56 -2.22 -18.08
C GLN A 441 15.70 -1.43 -19.09
N LYS A 442 15.13 -2.13 -20.08
CA LYS A 442 14.28 -1.53 -21.11
C LYS A 442 12.81 -1.87 -20.90
N TYR A 443 11.97 -0.93 -21.29
CA TYR A 443 10.51 -1.08 -21.26
C TYR A 443 9.97 -1.41 -22.65
N LYS A 444 9.00 -2.33 -22.69
CA LYS A 444 8.18 -2.65 -23.87
C LYS A 444 6.71 -2.52 -23.47
N LYS A 445 5.94 -1.73 -24.23
CA LYS A 445 4.49 -1.65 -24.07
C LYS A 445 3.85 -2.95 -24.59
N LEU A 446 2.91 -3.49 -23.82
CA LEU A 446 2.06 -4.61 -24.21
C LEU A 446 0.65 -4.10 -24.56
N PRO A 447 -0.20 -4.93 -25.19
CA PRO A 447 -1.61 -4.60 -25.39
C PRO A 447 -2.26 -4.11 -24.10
N SER A 448 -3.09 -3.06 -24.21
CA SER A 448 -3.78 -2.48 -23.06
C SER A 448 -4.97 -3.35 -22.67
N MET A 449 -5.27 -3.41 -21.37
CA MET A 449 -6.43 -4.14 -20.85
C MET A 449 -7.74 -3.57 -21.43
N LEU A 450 -8.81 -4.37 -21.44
CA LEU A 450 -10.16 -3.94 -21.82
C LEU A 450 -10.71 -2.94 -20.81
N GLU A 451 -10.42 -3.14 -19.53
CA GLU A 451 -10.89 -2.29 -18.44
C GLU A 451 -9.73 -1.58 -17.72
N LYS A 452 -9.94 -0.29 -17.41
CA LYS A 452 -9.01 0.49 -16.57
C LYS A 452 -9.16 0.12 -15.11
N ARG A 453 -8.05 -0.24 -14.45
CA ARG A 453 -8.05 -0.84 -13.11
C ARG A 453 -6.95 -0.23 -12.23
N ALA A 454 -7.33 0.20 -11.01
CA ALA A 454 -6.37 0.49 -9.94
C ALA A 454 -6.65 -0.42 -8.73
N GLY A 455 -5.61 -0.90 -8.05
CA GLY A 455 -5.72 -1.85 -6.94
C GLY A 455 -6.27 -3.21 -7.35
N CYS A 456 -6.00 -3.65 -8.60
CA CYS A 456 -6.34 -4.98 -9.09
C CYS A 456 -5.38 -6.03 -8.55
N ALA A 457 -5.79 -7.30 -8.66
CA ALA A 457 -4.91 -8.44 -8.45
C ALA A 457 -4.54 -9.04 -9.81
N ALA A 458 -3.31 -9.55 -9.94
CA ALA A 458 -2.89 -10.29 -11.13
C ALA A 458 -2.09 -11.53 -10.74
N VAL A 459 -2.20 -12.57 -11.56
CA VAL A 459 -1.39 -13.79 -11.48
C VAL A 459 -0.91 -14.15 -12.88
N ILE A 460 0.15 -14.97 -12.94
CA ILE A 460 0.66 -15.53 -14.19
C ILE A 460 0.76 -17.05 -14.07
N MET A 461 0.31 -17.76 -15.11
CA MET A 461 0.34 -19.21 -15.21
C MET A 461 0.89 -19.62 -16.58
N GLY A 462 2.13 -20.10 -16.62
CA GLY A 462 2.83 -20.27 -17.89
C GLY A 462 3.04 -18.92 -18.56
N ASP A 463 2.47 -18.75 -19.75
CA ASP A 463 2.47 -17.51 -20.54
C ASP A 463 1.19 -16.66 -20.35
N THR A 464 0.23 -17.15 -19.57
CA THR A 464 -1.09 -16.53 -19.44
C THR A 464 -1.14 -15.67 -18.19
N ILE A 465 -1.33 -14.37 -18.38
CA ILE A 465 -1.64 -13.40 -17.32
C ILE A 465 -3.14 -13.37 -17.11
N VAL A 466 -3.58 -13.37 -15.85
CA VAL A 466 -4.97 -13.13 -15.47
C VAL A 466 -5.03 -11.95 -14.52
N VAL A 467 -5.81 -10.94 -14.86
CA VAL A 467 -6.05 -9.75 -14.04
C VAL A 467 -7.50 -9.72 -13.57
N MET A 468 -7.70 -9.41 -12.29
CA MET A 468 -8.99 -9.55 -11.62
C MET A 468 -9.29 -8.31 -10.76
N GLY A 469 -10.53 -7.84 -10.85
CA GLY A 469 -11.04 -6.78 -9.99
C GLY A 469 -10.30 -5.45 -10.12
N GLY A 470 -10.01 -4.83 -8.99
CA GLY A 470 -9.63 -3.43 -8.90
C GLY A 470 -10.84 -2.52 -8.87
N GLY A 471 -10.61 -1.21 -9.02
CA GLY A 471 -11.72 -0.27 -9.07
C GLY A 471 -11.39 1.04 -9.74
N ARG A 472 -12.45 1.79 -10.00
CA ARG A 472 -12.39 3.16 -10.48
C ARG A 472 -12.70 4.12 -9.33
N ARG A 473 -11.98 5.23 -9.26
CA ARG A 473 -12.33 6.31 -8.34
C ARG A 473 -13.58 7.03 -8.83
N ASN A 474 -14.53 7.25 -7.94
CA ASN A 474 -15.68 8.10 -8.21
C ASN A 474 -15.31 9.60 -8.08
N ARG A 475 -16.25 10.51 -8.39
CA ARG A 475 -16.06 11.97 -8.24
C ARG A 475 -15.64 12.42 -6.82
N LYS A 476 -15.85 11.59 -5.81
CA LYS A 476 -15.46 11.84 -4.40
C LYS A 476 -14.10 11.23 -4.05
N ASN A 477 -13.28 10.83 -5.04
CA ASN A 477 -11.97 10.18 -4.87
C ASN A 477 -11.99 8.86 -4.07
N CYS A 478 -13.17 8.23 -3.95
CA CYS A 478 -13.30 6.93 -3.31
C CYS A 478 -13.35 5.81 -4.35
N MET A 479 -12.68 4.69 -4.05
CA MET A 479 -12.76 3.47 -4.86
C MET A 479 -14.06 2.72 -4.54
N THR A 480 -15.21 3.30 -4.90
CA THR A 480 -16.52 2.66 -4.69
C THR A 480 -16.97 1.83 -5.88
N ALA A 481 -16.45 2.09 -7.08
CA ALA A 481 -16.77 1.32 -8.27
C ALA A 481 -15.75 0.17 -8.42
N GLN A 482 -15.86 -0.81 -7.52
CA GLN A 482 -15.08 -2.05 -7.59
C GLN A 482 -15.55 -2.89 -8.78
N LEU A 483 -14.64 -3.64 -9.37
CA LEU A 483 -14.90 -4.45 -10.55
C LEU A 483 -15.01 -5.93 -10.17
N ARG A 484 -15.91 -6.64 -10.87
CA ARG A 484 -16.02 -8.11 -10.88
C ARG A 484 -15.31 -8.73 -12.08
N SER A 485 -15.06 -7.93 -13.10
CA SER A 485 -14.51 -8.37 -14.37
C SER A 485 -13.11 -8.96 -14.21
N VAL A 486 -12.87 -9.97 -15.02
CA VAL A 486 -11.63 -10.74 -15.08
C VAL A 486 -11.20 -10.77 -16.54
N GLU A 487 -9.91 -10.56 -16.79
CA GLU A 487 -9.38 -10.60 -18.14
C GLU A 487 -8.12 -11.45 -18.17
N ARG A 488 -7.89 -12.11 -19.31
CA ARG A 488 -6.67 -12.87 -19.58
C ARG A 488 -5.91 -12.31 -20.78
N PHE A 489 -4.60 -12.47 -20.75
CA PHE A 489 -3.71 -12.17 -21.86
C PHE A 489 -2.62 -13.23 -21.94
N VAL A 490 -2.45 -13.82 -23.12
CA VAL A 490 -1.32 -14.72 -23.38
C VAL A 490 -0.18 -13.89 -23.95
N ILE A 491 1.00 -13.99 -23.34
CA ILE A 491 2.17 -13.22 -23.79
C ILE A 491 2.52 -13.61 -25.22
N GLY A 492 2.42 -12.64 -26.13
CA GLY A 492 2.64 -12.84 -27.57
C GLY A 492 1.38 -12.66 -28.40
N GLU A 493 0.19 -12.65 -27.79
CA GLU A 493 -1.05 -12.22 -28.44
C GLU A 493 -1.12 -10.69 -28.57
N ASP A 494 -2.07 -10.23 -29.40
CA ASP A 494 -2.29 -8.81 -29.67
C ASP A 494 -3.40 -8.18 -28.82
N ALA A 495 -4.18 -8.97 -28.07
CA ALA A 495 -5.35 -8.49 -27.35
C ALA A 495 -5.65 -9.27 -26.06
N TRP A 496 -6.29 -8.58 -25.12
CA TRP A 496 -6.86 -9.17 -23.90
C TRP A 496 -8.24 -9.80 -24.21
N HIS A 497 -8.58 -10.85 -23.47
CA HIS A 497 -9.85 -11.55 -23.58
C HIS A 497 -10.57 -11.58 -22.24
N GLU A 498 -11.89 -11.44 -22.24
CA GLU A 498 -12.70 -11.56 -21.03
C GLU A 498 -12.72 -13.00 -20.51
N LEU A 499 -12.75 -13.13 -19.18
CA LEU A 499 -13.07 -14.35 -18.46
C LEU A 499 -14.35 -14.14 -17.64
N PRO A 500 -15.01 -15.23 -17.19
CA PRO A 500 -16.15 -15.14 -16.31
C PRO A 500 -15.90 -14.24 -15.10
N GLU A 501 -16.87 -13.38 -14.78
CA GLU A 501 -16.76 -12.43 -13.68
C GLU A 501 -16.74 -13.14 -12.32
N MET A 502 -16.01 -12.57 -11.35
CA MET A 502 -16.07 -12.99 -9.94
C MET A 502 -17.48 -12.85 -9.37
N ASN A 503 -17.81 -13.57 -8.31
CA ASN A 503 -19.10 -13.43 -7.62
C ASN A 503 -19.23 -12.08 -6.90
N VAL A 504 -18.11 -11.58 -6.37
CA VAL A 504 -18.07 -10.32 -5.61
C VAL A 504 -17.08 -9.36 -6.24
N ALA A 505 -17.45 -8.08 -6.31
CA ALA A 505 -16.53 -7.05 -6.76
C ALA A 505 -15.40 -6.91 -5.74
N LYS A 506 -14.14 -6.89 -6.20
CA LYS A 506 -12.96 -6.86 -5.32
C LYS A 506 -11.97 -5.81 -5.76
N ALA A 507 -11.51 -4.99 -4.83
CA ALA A 507 -10.34 -4.14 -4.99
C ALA A 507 -9.42 -4.31 -3.77
N TYR A 508 -8.13 -4.07 -3.95
CA TYR A 508 -7.13 -4.27 -2.90
C TYR A 508 -7.02 -5.73 -2.40
N ALA A 509 -7.44 -6.67 -3.25
CA ALA A 509 -7.33 -8.10 -3.01
C ALA A 509 -5.95 -8.61 -3.44
N THR A 510 -5.61 -9.81 -3.00
CA THR A 510 -4.41 -10.52 -3.42
C THR A 510 -4.82 -11.84 -4.04
N ALA A 511 -4.18 -12.22 -5.13
CA ALA A 511 -4.43 -13.48 -5.82
C ALA A 511 -3.17 -14.35 -5.85
N LEU A 512 -3.37 -15.66 -5.94
CA LEU A 512 -2.29 -16.65 -6.10
C LEU A 512 -2.76 -17.81 -6.98
N VAL A 513 -1.80 -18.52 -7.54
CA VAL A 513 -2.02 -19.76 -8.28
C VAL A 513 -1.74 -20.93 -7.34
N TYR A 514 -2.68 -21.86 -7.24
CA TYR A 514 -2.57 -23.09 -6.44
C TYR A 514 -2.48 -24.29 -7.39
N GLN A 515 -1.43 -25.10 -7.24
CA GLN A 515 -1.11 -26.23 -8.13
C GLN A 515 -1.10 -27.56 -7.38
#